data_AF-A0AAJ1Y1V3-F1
#
_entry.id   AF-A0AAJ1Y1V3-F1
#
_cell.length_a   1.000
_cell.length_b   1.000
_cell.length_c   1.000
_cell.angle_alpha   90.00
_cell.angle_beta   90.00
_cell.angle_gamma   90.00
#
_symmetry.space_group_name_H-M   'P 1'
#
loop_
_entity.id
_entity.type
_entity.pdbx_description
1 polymer ?
#
loop_
_entity_poly.entity_id
_entity_poly.type
_entity_poly.pdbx_seq_one_letter_code
_entity_poly.pdbx_strand_id
1 'polypeptide(L)'
;MKEELLLFVEKFVARMKRQKKAFSITDIEKSYNLERKKLGKSAVKLTNMERLTIESRLLKNQILQRTYKMTGYHKPCQVVFFS
;
A
#
# COMPACT_ATOMS: atom_id res chain seq x y z
N MET A 1 -6.30 5.93 12.96
CA MET A 1 -5.70 4.80 12.20
C MET A 1 -4.76 4.06 13.11
N LYS A 2 -4.72 2.72 13.06
CA LYS A 2 -3.85 1.92 13.93
C LYS A 2 -2.38 2.24 13.64
N GLU A 3 -1.60 2.61 14.65
CA GLU A 3 -0.16 2.91 14.52
C GLU A 3 0.62 1.74 13.92
N GLU A 4 0.23 0.51 14.24
CA GLU A 4 0.78 -0.72 13.64
C GLU A 4 0.71 -0.71 12.10
N LEU A 5 -0.41 -0.25 11.53
CA LEU A 5 -0.59 -0.18 10.08
C LEU A 5 0.29 0.90 9.45
N LEU A 6 0.43 2.06 10.11
CA LEU A 6 1.31 3.13 9.65
C LEU A 6 2.77 2.69 9.60
N LEU A 7 3.25 2.10 10.70
CA LEU A 7 4.61 1.60 10.79
C LEU A 7 4.88 0.52 9.75
N PHE A 8 3.89 -0.34 9.50
CA PHE A 8 3.96 -1.33 8.42
C PHE A 8 4.11 -0.66 7.05
N VAL A 9 3.31 0.35 6.73
CA VAL A 9 3.36 1.07 5.45
C VAL A 9 4.73 1.69 5.22
N GLU A 10 5.32 2.32 6.22
CA GLU A 10 6.66 2.92 6.12
C GLU A 10 7.73 1.87 5.82
N LYS A 11 7.71 0.74 6.55
CA LYS A 11 8.62 -0.40 6.29
C LYS A 11 8.41 -1.00 4.90
N PHE A 12 7.16 -1.12 4.47
CA PHE A 12 6.79 -1.62 3.16
C PHE A 12 7.37 -0.73 2.05
N VAL A 13 7.17 0.59 2.14
CA VAL A 13 7.69 1.56 1.16
C VAL A 13 9.21 1.50 1.09
N ALA A 14 9.89 1.49 2.24
CA ALA A 14 11.35 1.36 2.28
C ALA A 14 11.84 0.07 1.62
N ARG A 15 11.10 -1.04 1.77
CA ARG A 15 11.39 -2.30 1.09
C ARG A 15 11.17 -2.19 -0.42
N MET A 16 10.07 -1.60 -0.88
CA MET A 16 9.78 -1.42 -2.32
C MET A 16 10.82 -0.53 -2.99
N LYS A 17 11.24 0.55 -2.32
CA LYS A 17 12.34 1.42 -2.78
C LYS A 17 13.64 0.64 -2.96
N ARG A 18 14.06 -0.14 -1.96
CA ARG A 18 15.27 -0.99 -2.05
C ARG A 18 15.18 -2.01 -3.20
N GLN A 19 13.99 -2.53 -3.46
CA GLN A 19 13.76 -3.51 -4.52
C GLN A 19 13.48 -2.86 -5.90
N LYS A 20 13.40 -1.53 -5.99
CA LYS A 20 12.98 -0.79 -7.19
C LYS A 20 11.67 -1.33 -7.79
N LYS A 21 10.72 -1.71 -6.93
CA LYS A 21 9.43 -2.28 -7.33
C LYS A 21 8.32 -1.25 -7.21
N ALA A 22 7.51 -1.17 -8.24
CA ALA A 22 6.26 -0.43 -8.21
C ALA A 22 5.22 -1.17 -7.35
N PHE A 23 4.34 -0.43 -6.68
CA PHE A 23 3.33 -0.98 -5.78
C PHE A 23 2.05 -0.15 -5.74
N SER A 24 0.94 -0.78 -5.37
CA SER A 24 -0.36 -0.15 -5.17
C SER A 24 -0.84 -0.28 -3.72
N ILE A 25 -1.91 0.41 -3.35
CA ILE A 25 -2.59 0.22 -2.05
C ILE A 25 -3.04 -1.23 -1.85
N THR A 26 -3.46 -1.89 -2.93
CA THR A 26 -3.84 -3.30 -2.90
C THR A 26 -2.66 -4.20 -2.53
N ASP A 27 -1.44 -3.87 -2.98
CA ASP A 27 -0.24 -4.64 -2.65
C ASP A 27 0.16 -4.42 -1.18
N ILE A 28 0.00 -3.20 -0.67
CA ILE A 28 0.18 -2.88 0.76
C ILE A 28 -0.79 -3.73 1.59
N GLU A 29 -2.08 -3.76 1.25
CA GLU A 29 -3.10 -4.54 1.96
C GLU A 29 -2.81 -6.04 1.94
N LYS A 30 -2.46 -6.59 0.76
CA LYS A 30 -2.05 -7.99 0.62
C LYS A 30 -0.83 -8.32 1.50
N SER A 31 0.21 -7.50 1.43
CA SER A 31 1.43 -7.71 2.22
C SER A 31 1.18 -7.56 3.72
N TYR A 32 0.30 -6.65 4.12
CA TYR A 32 -0.08 -6.46 5.53
C TYR A 32 -0.78 -7.71 6.06
N ASN A 33 -1.73 -8.26 5.30
CA ASN A 33 -2.43 -9.49 5.66
C ASN A 33 -1.52 -10.72 5.69
N LEU A 34 -0.50 -10.78 4.83
CA LEU A 34 0.52 -11.83 4.91
C LEU A 34 1.32 -11.75 6.22
N GLU A 35 1.70 -10.56 6.68
CA GLU A 35 2.39 -10.40 7.97
C GLU A 35 1.47 -10.73 9.15
N ARG A 36 0.20 -10.30 9.11
CA ARG A 36 -0.80 -10.69 10.13
C ARG A 36 -0.96 -12.20 10.22
N LYS A 37 -1.06 -12.91 9.08
CA LYS A 37 -1.18 -14.36 9.03
C LYS A 37 0.03 -15.06 9.67
N LYS A 38 1.25 -14.56 9.44
CA LYS A 38 2.47 -15.09 10.09
C LYS A 38 2.45 -14.95 11.61
N LEU A 39 1.77 -13.92 12.11
CA LEU A 39 1.57 -13.67 13.54
C LEU A 39 0.33 -14.39 14.11
N GLY A 40 -0.32 -15.28 13.36
CA GLY A 40 -1.55 -15.95 13.78
C GLY A 40 -2.78 -15.05 13.85
N LYS A 41 -2.71 -13.81 13.33
CA LYS A 41 -3.83 -12.86 13.31
C LYS A 41 -4.68 -13.07 12.06
N SER A 42 -5.98 -12.76 12.17
CA SER A 42 -6.91 -12.77 11.03
C SER A 42 -6.56 -11.69 10.00
N ALA A 43 -6.89 -11.98 8.73
CA ALA A 43 -6.82 -11.01 7.65
C ALA A 43 -7.88 -9.92 7.85
N VAL A 44 -7.55 -8.69 7.44
CA VAL A 44 -8.42 -7.52 7.53
C VAL A 44 -8.57 -6.87 6.17
N LYS A 45 -9.70 -6.20 5.97
CA LYS A 45 -9.94 -5.39 4.78
C LYS A 45 -9.73 -3.92 5.10
N LEU A 46 -8.95 -3.28 4.23
CA LEU A 46 -8.76 -1.83 4.11
C LEU A 46 -10.09 -1.07 4.21
N THR A 47 -10.39 -0.34 5.29
CA THR A 47 -11.50 0.62 5.23
C THR A 47 -11.16 1.76 4.27
N ASN A 48 -12.17 2.41 3.69
CA ASN A 48 -11.94 3.53 2.76
C ASN A 48 -11.11 4.66 3.42
N MET A 49 -11.33 4.93 4.71
CA MET A 49 -10.57 5.93 5.46
C MET A 49 -9.11 5.54 5.66
N GLU A 50 -8.81 4.28 5.96
CA GLU A 50 -7.43 3.81 6.07
C GLU A 50 -6.72 3.89 4.72
N ARG A 51 -7.38 3.48 3.63
CA ARG A 51 -6.85 3.59 2.27
C ARG A 51 -6.53 5.05 1.91
N LEU A 52 -7.47 5.96 2.15
CA LEU A 52 -7.29 7.39 1.91
C LEU A 52 -6.12 7.96 2.72
N THR A 53 -6.00 7.54 3.98
CA THR A 53 -4.91 8.06 4.83
C THR A 53 -3.55 7.54 4.38
N ILE A 54 -3.47 6.27 3.95
CA ILE A 54 -2.25 5.70 3.35
C ILE A 54 -1.90 6.45 2.07
N GLU A 55 -2.84 6.61 1.14
CA GLU A 55 -2.62 7.35 -0.12
C GLU A 55 -2.14 8.78 0.14
N SER A 56 -2.81 9.51 1.05
CA SER A 56 -2.41 10.88 1.42
C SER A 56 -0.95 10.95 1.91
N ARG A 57 -0.51 9.97 2.71
CA ARG A 57 0.89 9.90 3.16
C ARG A 57 1.86 9.59 2.02
N LEU A 58 1.52 8.64 1.15
CA LEU A 58 2.36 8.29 0.00
C LEU A 58 2.50 9.48 -0.96
N LEU A 59 1.42 10.23 -1.18
CA LEU A 59 1.42 11.41 -2.04
C LEU A 59 2.28 12.57 -1.50
N LYS A 60 2.45 12.66 -0.17
CA LYS A 60 3.34 13.64 0.47
C LYS A 60 4.82 13.22 0.43
N ASN A 61 5.12 11.98 0.07
CA ASN A 61 6.48 11.51 -0.05
C ASN A 61 7.09 11.96 -1.39
N GLN A 62 7.94 13.00 -1.36
CA GLN A 62 8.54 13.60 -2.55
C GLN A 62 9.39 12.64 -3.39
N ILE A 63 9.82 11.51 -2.81
CA ILE A 63 10.64 10.51 -3.50
C ILE A 63 9.78 9.59 -4.37
N LEU A 64 8.50 9.42 -4.02
CA LEU A 64 7.61 8.52 -4.74
C LEU A 64 6.99 9.23 -5.95
N GLN A 65 7.26 8.69 -7.12
CA GLN A 65 6.50 8.97 -8.33
C GLN A 65 5.24 8.12 -8.37
N ARG A 66 4.29 8.51 -9.22
CA ARG A 66 3.01 7.81 -9.38
C ARG A 66 2.56 7.76 -10.83
N THR A 67 1.87 6.69 -11.18
CA THR A 67 1.19 6.53 -12.46
C THR A 67 -0.13 5.78 -12.25
N TYR A 68 -0.93 5.70 -13.30
CA TYR A 68 -2.14 4.90 -13.33
C TYR A 68 -1.88 3.63 -14.11
N LYS A 69 -2.24 2.48 -13.53
CA LYS A 69 -2.21 1.19 -14.21
C LYS A 69 -3.63 0.73 -14.50
N MET A 70 -3.91 0.41 -15.75
CA MET A 70 -5.18 -0.21 -16.14
C MET A 70 -5.29 -1.60 -15.53
N THR A 71 -6.42 -1.89 -14.87
CA THR A 71 -6.65 -3.18 -14.18
C THR A 71 -7.80 -4.00 -14.74
N GLY A 72 -8.56 -3.46 -15.70
CA GLY A 72 -9.66 -4.13 -16.37
C GLY A 72 -10.90 -3.23 -16.48
N TYR A 73 -11.96 -3.73 -17.12
CA TYR A 73 -13.15 -2.92 -17.45
C TYR A 73 -13.95 -2.44 -16.23
N HIS A 74 -14.09 -3.28 -15.19
CA HIS A 74 -14.90 -2.97 -14.01
C HIS A 74 -14.19 -2.13 -12.93
N LYS A 75 -12.86 -2.06 -12.98
CA LYS A 75 -12.03 -1.16 -12.15
C LYS A 75 -10.98 -0.58 -13.08
N PRO A 76 -11.28 0.56 -13.73
CA PRO A 76 -10.55 0.97 -14.93
C PRO A 76 -9.08 1.21 -14.62
N CYS A 77 -8.77 1.83 -13.47
CA CYS A 77 -7.42 2.22 -13.11
C CYS A 77 -7.15 2.02 -11.62
N GLN A 78 -5.90 1.71 -11.29
CA GLN A 78 -5.36 1.82 -9.95
C GLN A 78 -4.12 2.73 -9.94
N VAL A 79 -3.95 3.49 -8.86
CA VAL A 79 -2.72 4.27 -8.65
C VAL A 79 -1.60 3.32 -8.27
N VAL A 80 -0.45 3.50 -8.93
CA VAL A 80 0.77 2.75 -8.69
C VAL A 80 1.88 3.75 -8.33
N PHE A 81 2.58 3.46 -7.25
CA PHE A 81 3.71 4.24 -6.74
C PHE A 81 5.02 3.53 -7.07
N PHE A 82 6.07 4.30 -7.36
CA PHE A 82 7.43 3.81 -7.60
C PHE A 82 8.44 4.90 -7.23
N SER A 83 9.71 4.52 -7.07
CA SER A 83 10.82 5.42 -6.70
C SER A 83 11.99 5.26 -7.63
#